data_AF-V5IG03-F1
#
_entry.id   AF-V5IG03-F1
#
_cell.length_a   1.000
_cell.length_b   1.000
_cell.length_c   1.000
_cell.angle_alpha   90.00
_cell.angle_beta   90.00
_cell.angle_gamma   90.00
#
_symmetry.space_group_name_H-M   'P 1'
#
loop_
_entity.id
_entity.type
_entity.pdbx_description
1 polymer ?
#
loop_
_entity_poly.entity_id
_entity_poly.type
_entity_poly.pdbx_seq_one_letter_code
_entity_poly.pdbx_strand_id
1 'polypeptide(L)'
;EEISESGPDIYGEFNYLPPVCRENLKEQMAQRCSEHPFQPLLVEVSQCKFKCGNELNNGRTKLTSGQSFDLKDGTPCGQNKI
;
A
#
# COMPACT_ATOMS: atom_id res chain seq x y z
N GLU A 1 13.79 -4.56 23.51
CA GLU A 1 12.82 -3.54 23.07
C GLU A 1 13.15 -3.18 21.64
N GLU A 2 12.38 -3.71 20.68
CA GLU A 2 12.52 -3.35 19.28
C GLU A 2 11.44 -2.32 18.97
N ILE A 3 11.86 -1.06 18.88
CA ILE A 3 11.02 0.03 18.41
C ILE A 3 10.84 -0.25 16.92
N SER A 4 9.77 -0.96 16.57
CA SER A 4 9.31 -1.10 15.19
C SER A 4 8.88 0.30 14.76
N GLU A 5 9.82 1.03 14.15
CA GLU A 5 9.59 2.32 13.52
C GLU A 5 8.40 2.13 12.58
N SER A 6 7.23 2.58 13.03
CA SER A 6 6.00 2.45 12.26
C SER A 6 6.21 3.32 11.04
N GLY A 7 6.48 2.70 9.90
CA GLY A 7 6.56 3.37 8.61
C GLY A 7 5.31 4.24 8.38
N PRO A 8 5.34 5.15 7.39
CA PRO A 8 4.18 5.97 7.08
C PRO A 8 2.92 5.10 7.02
N ASP A 9 1.83 5.52 7.70
CA ASP A 9 0.54 4.80 7.68
C ASP A 9 -0.08 4.96 6.29
N ILE A 10 0.47 4.22 5.33
CA ILE A 10 -0.01 4.15 3.96
C ILE A 10 -1.42 3.56 3.89
N TYR A 11 -1.94 3.04 5.00
CA TYR A 11 -3.29 2.48 5.10
C TYR A 11 -4.28 3.42 5.77
N GLY A 12 -3.89 4.67 6.01
CA GLY A 12 -4.74 5.70 6.60
C GLY A 12 -6.09 5.84 5.87
N GLU A 13 -6.09 5.59 4.56
CA GLU A 13 -7.29 5.59 3.73
C GLU A 13 -8.36 4.61 4.24
N PHE A 14 -8.00 3.50 4.89
CA PHE A 14 -8.91 2.44 5.31
C PHE A 14 -9.22 2.40 6.82
N ASN A 15 -8.80 3.40 7.58
CA ASN A 15 -8.99 3.41 9.04
C ASN A 15 -10.45 3.49 9.50
N TYR A 16 -11.36 3.86 8.60
CA TYR A 16 -12.81 3.89 8.85
C TYR A 16 -13.50 2.52 8.69
N LEU A 17 -12.80 1.55 8.09
CA LEU A 17 -13.35 0.21 7.87
C LEU A 17 -13.26 -0.64 9.14
N PRO A 18 -14.11 -1.67 9.28
CA PRO A 18 -13.95 -2.68 10.31
C PRO A 18 -12.54 -3.30 10.25
N PRO A 19 -11.91 -3.64 11.39
CA PRO A 19 -10.54 -4.15 11.42
C PRO A 19 -10.30 -5.33 10.48
N VAL A 20 -11.25 -6.27 10.43
CA VAL A 20 -11.18 -7.44 9.54
C VAL A 20 -11.13 -7.05 8.07
N CYS A 21 -11.97 -6.09 7.65
CA CYS A 21 -11.98 -5.59 6.27
C CYS A 21 -10.67 -4.87 5.94
N ARG A 22 -10.19 -4.04 6.87
CA ARG A 22 -8.93 -3.31 6.71
C ARG A 22 -7.77 -4.28 6.51
N GLU A 23 -7.59 -5.23 7.42
CA GLU A 23 -6.47 -6.18 7.37
C GLU A 23 -6.55 -7.09 6.13
N ASN A 24 -7.76 -7.50 5.70
CA ASN A 24 -7.93 -8.26 4.47
C ASN A 24 -7.53 -7.45 3.21
N LEU A 25 -7.90 -6.17 3.14
CA LEU A 25 -7.49 -5.29 2.03
C LEU A 25 -5.97 -5.12 2.00
N LYS A 26 -5.33 -4.95 3.17
CA LYS A 26 -3.87 -4.88 3.29
C LYS A 26 -3.21 -6.14 2.72
N GLU A 27 -3.68 -7.30 3.14
CA GLU A 27 -3.16 -8.59 2.70
C GLU A 27 -3.34 -8.77 1.19
N GLN A 28 -4.51 -8.44 0.63
CA GLN A 28 -4.75 -8.53 -0.82
C GLN A 28 -3.78 -7.62 -1.62
N MET A 29 -3.59 -6.37 -1.20
CA MET A 29 -2.66 -5.46 -1.89
C MET A 29 -1.20 -5.93 -1.75
N ALA A 30 -0.80 -6.36 -0.56
CA ALA A 30 0.55 -6.87 -0.31
C ALA A 30 0.83 -8.14 -1.12
N GLN A 31 -0.12 -9.07 -1.16
CA GLN A 31 -0.04 -10.27 -1.99
C GLN A 31 0.10 -9.89 -3.47
N ARG A 32 -0.71 -8.94 -3.96
CA ARG A 32 -0.63 -8.47 -5.34
C ARG A 32 0.74 -7.87 -5.68
N CYS A 33 1.33 -7.09 -4.77
CA CYS A 33 2.69 -6.60 -4.95
C CYS A 33 3.72 -7.73 -4.92
N SER A 34 3.58 -8.72 -4.05
CA SER A 34 4.50 -9.85 -3.94
C SER A 34 4.57 -10.72 -5.21
N GLU A 35 3.51 -10.73 -6.02
CA GLU A 35 3.50 -11.38 -7.34
C GLU A 35 4.41 -10.66 -8.37
N HIS A 36 4.81 -9.41 -8.10
CA HIS A 36 5.61 -8.61 -9.02
C HIS A 36 7.12 -8.74 -8.70
N PRO A 37 7.92 -9.39 -9.59
CA PRO A 37 9.30 -9.76 -9.27
C PRO A 37 10.24 -8.57 -9.03
N PHE A 38 9.92 -7.40 -9.59
CA PHE A 38 10.77 -6.20 -9.50
C PHE A 38 10.22 -5.12 -8.55
N GLN A 39 8.99 -5.27 -8.08
CA GLN A 39 8.29 -4.25 -7.27
C GLN A 39 7.46 -4.92 -6.16
N PRO A 40 8.09 -5.73 -5.29
CA PRO A 40 7.36 -6.59 -4.36
C PRO A 40 6.71 -5.83 -3.20
N LEU A 41 7.06 -4.56 -2.97
CA LEU A 41 6.61 -3.81 -1.80
C LEU A 41 5.40 -2.96 -2.11
N LEU A 42 4.40 -2.97 -1.24
CA LEU A 42 3.36 -1.95 -1.23
C LEU A 42 3.95 -0.66 -0.65
N VAL A 43 3.97 0.41 -1.44
CA VAL A 43 4.63 1.68 -1.07
C VAL A 43 3.66 2.85 -0.90
N GLU A 44 2.44 2.74 -1.44
CA GLU A 44 1.44 3.81 -1.35
C GLU A 44 0.03 3.24 -1.50
N VAL A 45 -0.93 3.78 -0.75
CA VAL A 45 -2.36 3.67 -1.05
C VAL A 45 -2.93 5.09 -1.08
N SER A 46 -3.68 5.40 -2.12
CA SER A 46 -4.30 6.71 -2.30
C SER A 46 -5.62 6.56 -3.04
N GLN A 47 -6.71 7.00 -2.43
CA GLN A 47 -8.06 6.84 -2.94
C GLN A 47 -8.36 5.38 -3.29
N CYS A 48 -8.70 5.13 -4.56
CA CYS A 48 -9.01 3.82 -5.10
C CYS A 48 -7.82 3.20 -5.83
N LYS A 49 -6.60 3.59 -5.48
CA LYS A 49 -5.36 3.10 -6.10
C LYS A 49 -4.35 2.70 -5.05
N PHE A 50 -3.51 1.75 -5.41
CA PHE A 50 -2.33 1.40 -4.64
C PHE A 50 -1.13 1.27 -5.55
N LYS A 51 0.06 1.46 -4.99
CA LYS A 51 1.32 1.40 -5.73
C LYS A 51 2.21 0.32 -5.16
N CYS A 52 2.59 -0.62 -6.01
CA CYS A 52 3.68 -1.54 -5.73
C CYS A 52 4.98 -0.90 -6.23
N GLY A 53 6.07 -1.07 -5.50
CA GLY A 53 7.31 -0.40 -5.83
C GLY A 53 8.51 -0.92 -5.08
N ASN A 54 9.62 -0.25 -5.31
CA ASN A 54 10.85 -0.38 -4.56
C ASN A 54 11.46 1.01 -4.42
N GLU A 55 11.98 1.28 -3.24
CA GLU A 55 12.82 2.44 -2.97
C GLU A 55 14.23 1.95 -2.63
N LEU A 56 15.21 2.40 -3.40
CA LEU A 56 16.62 2.17 -3.11
C LEU A 56 17.27 3.52 -2.86
N ASN A 57 17.83 3.70 -1.68
CA ASN A 57 18.51 4.93 -1.29
C ASN A 57 19.88 4.59 -0.72
N ASN A 58 20.95 5.04 -1.39
CA ASN A 58 22.33 4.85 -0.92
C ASN A 58 22.95 6.10 -0.27
N GLY A 59 22.13 7.10 0.07
CA GLY A 59 22.55 8.38 0.63
C GLY A 59 23.01 9.43 -0.40
N ARG A 60 23.28 9.04 -1.65
CA ARG A 60 23.64 9.93 -2.77
C ARG A 60 22.61 9.91 -3.90
N THR A 61 22.06 8.73 -4.17
CA THR A 61 21.06 8.50 -5.21
C THR A 61 19.85 7.81 -4.61
N LYS A 62 18.67 8.37 -4.89
CA LYS A 62 17.38 7.76 -4.59
C LYS A 62 16.76 7.26 -5.89
N LEU A 63 16.56 5.95 -5.98
CA LEU A 63 15.83 5.30 -7.07
C LEU A 63 14.47 4.85 -6.55
N THR A 64 13.41 5.36 -7.18
CA THR A 64 12.04 4.95 -6.93
C THR A 64 11.49 4.28 -8.18
N SER A 65 11.08 3.02 -8.04
CA SER A 65 10.36 2.28 -9.08
C SER A 65 8.97 1.96 -8.56
N GLY A 66 7.96 1.98 -9.42
CA GLY A 66 6.66 1.46 -9.04
C GLY A 66 5.64 1.40 -10.17
N GLN A 67 4.59 0.64 -9.90
CA GLN A 67 3.43 0.46 -10.74
C GLN A 67 2.19 0.68 -9.89
N SER A 68 1.28 1.51 -10.40
CA SER A 68 -0.01 1.77 -9.76
C SER A 68 -1.07 0.82 -10.29
N PHE A 69 -1.94 0.39 -9.41
CA PHE A 69 -3.08 -0.47 -9.68
C PHE A 69 -4.33 0.16 -9.10
N ASP A 70 -5.44 0.02 -9.82
CA ASP A 70 -6.76 0.36 -9.29
C ASP A 70 -7.24 -0.75 -8.34
N LEU A 71 -7.93 -0.34 -7.28
CA LEU A 71 -8.69 -1.26 -6.44
C LEU A 71 -9.89 -1.79 -7.22
N LYS A 72 -10.33 -3.00 -6.90
CA LYS A 72 -11.49 -3.62 -7.54
C LYS A 72 -12.75 -2.79 -7.30
N ASP A 73 -13.64 -2.74 -8.28
CA ASP A 73 -14.97 -2.16 -8.13
C ASP A 73 -15.69 -2.71 -6.87
N GLY A 74 -16.35 -1.82 -6.14
CA GLY A 74 -16.99 -2.14 -4.86
C GLY A 74 -16.04 -2.17 -3.66
N THR A 75 -14.74 -1.93 -3.84
CA THR A 75 -13.85 -1.66 -2.71
C THR A 75 -14.17 -0.28 -2.15
N PRO A 76 -14.47 -0.15 -0.84
CA PRO A 76 -14.79 1.14 -0.27
C PRO A 76 -13.53 2.02 -0.22
N CYS A 77 -13.50 3.09 -1.02
CA CYS A 77 -12.35 3.97 -1.22
C CYS A 77 -12.78 5.37 -1.70
N GLY A 78 -11.88 6.38 -1.61
CA GLY A 78 -12.15 7.74 -2.11
C GLY A 78 -12.90 8.65 -1.12
N GLN A 79 -13.57 9.71 -1.62
CA GLN A 79 -14.28 10.70 -0.77
C GLN A 79 -15.66 10.22 -0.29
N ASN A 80 -16.33 9.38 -1.07
CA ASN A 80 -17.63 8.78 -0.72
C ASN A 80 -17.39 7.34 -0.27
N LYS A 81 -16.88 7.17 0.94
CA LYS A 81 -16.52 5.87 1.52
C LYS A 81 -17.77 5.06 1.88
N ILE A 82 -18.45 4.56 0.85
CA ILE A 82 -19.55 3.59 0.83
C ILE A 82 -19.24 2.59 -0.28
#